data_AF-A0AA35E4P4-F1
#
_entry.id   AF-A0AA35E4P4-F1
#
_cell.length_a   1.000
_cell.length_b   1.000
_cell.length_c   1.000
_cell.angle_alpha   90.00
_cell.angle_beta   90.00
_cell.angle_gamma   90.00
#
_symmetry.space_group_name_H-M   'P 1'
#
loop_
_entity.id
_entity.type
_entity.pdbx_description
1 polymer ?
#
loop_
_entity_poly.entity_id
_entity_poly.type
_entity_poly.pdbx_seq_one_letter_code
_entity_poly.pdbx_strand_id
1 'polypeptide(L)'
;MSKKIVVVGDIGTDHDGFPPTPVTSGSPDVLVDGKPVARVGDPLEPHAKPKHPPHPRTIASGSSTVFINGRPAALTGSSIDCGGVTIGSGSVIIGDDRKAAAAPNNPVLPRTARQPGTSALHNGQKSLTSTGAPSQAMAEEESSPKTLRLGVFFDGTGNHMQNDLRLTDRDITNVARLYDLYRDLGSGGTEQRIYVEGPGTVDGEETDDGFDAPEDKWGLALGIGATGGHARIEMALTDVRTIVQREAASDVIIDVFGFSRGAALARHFVNLINSWPATIQVPQLNWWRRPVIEFREVAAFPQGVNARVGFVGLFDTVGSFYFPGNEQNLDFNLHLGAHSAEQVVHLTAFHEIRTNFPLSKISGGNGLPGNFIEEVLPGVHSDVGGGYENPETDFQNYERFEVRRYQGHGHNPRTLRSAQQKIAELNAADPRNIQPRVEGSDVIAEERRPTRKELSYYSLHKMYDHAVNAGVPFRPMNDSYNIPNKLLEALDQWQVNGGGLAYARDYLYDYIHTSHRDGPITSFESIAHRPEPNRVRRVFLSNTQRAAQPRSIINNDD
;
A
#
# COMPACT_ATOMS: atom_id res chain seq x y z
N MET A 1 15.11 16.83 0.44
CA MET A 1 14.31 18.05 0.82
C MET A 1 14.79 18.59 2.17
N SER A 2 14.99 19.90 2.28
CA SER A 2 15.61 20.55 3.44
C SER A 2 14.57 21.05 4.46
N LYS A 3 14.63 20.62 5.72
CA LYS A 3 13.67 20.98 6.79
C LYS A 3 14.36 21.76 7.91
N LYS A 4 13.65 22.72 8.53
CA LYS A 4 14.17 23.48 9.67
C LYS A 4 14.34 22.60 10.90
N ILE A 5 15.42 22.80 11.64
CA ILE A 5 15.68 22.14 12.91
C ILE A 5 14.73 22.64 14.01
N VAL A 6 14.38 21.77 14.94
CA VAL A 6 13.53 22.08 16.11
C VAL A 6 14.41 22.38 17.30
N VAL A 7 14.09 23.42 18.05
CA VAL A 7 14.78 23.81 19.28
C VAL A 7 13.82 23.83 20.48
N VAL A 8 14.34 23.85 21.70
CA VAL A 8 13.51 23.98 22.92
C VAL A 8 12.65 25.25 22.86
N GLY A 9 11.38 25.10 23.22
CA GLY A 9 10.35 26.13 23.11
C GLY A 9 9.56 26.11 21.80
N ASP A 10 9.99 25.34 20.80
CA ASP A 10 9.22 25.12 19.58
C ASP A 10 7.97 24.26 19.85
N ILE A 11 6.96 24.38 19.00
CA ILE A 11 5.63 23.83 19.27
C ILE A 11 5.46 22.43 18.69
N GLY A 12 4.91 21.53 19.50
CA GLY A 12 4.21 20.35 19.04
C GLY A 12 2.73 20.63 18.85
N THR A 13 2.21 20.35 17.64
CA THR A 13 0.81 20.65 17.27
C THR A 13 -0.20 19.94 18.15
N ASP A 14 -1.45 20.38 18.11
CA ASP A 14 -2.60 19.68 18.68
C ASP A 14 -2.85 18.32 18.00
N HIS A 15 -3.60 17.47 18.68
CA HIS A 15 -4.21 16.25 18.13
C HIS A 15 -5.43 15.86 18.98
N ASP A 16 -6.45 15.26 18.39
CA ASP A 16 -7.60 14.66 19.09
C ASP A 16 -8.29 15.57 20.14
N GLY A 17 -8.27 16.89 19.92
CA GLY A 17 -8.78 17.90 20.85
C GLY A 17 -7.88 18.23 22.04
N PHE A 18 -6.67 17.68 22.10
CA PHE A 18 -5.60 18.08 23.03
C PHE A 18 -4.80 19.26 22.45
N PRO A 19 -4.55 20.33 23.22
CA PRO A 19 -3.95 21.57 22.72
C PRO A 19 -2.47 21.43 22.35
N PRO A 20 -1.91 22.30 21.51
CA PRO A 20 -0.48 22.28 21.20
C PRO A 20 0.35 22.65 22.45
N THR A 21 1.56 22.11 22.56
CA THR A 21 2.46 22.38 23.70
C THR A 21 3.92 22.46 23.28
N PRO A 22 4.77 23.22 24.00
CA PRO A 22 6.17 23.43 23.63
C PRO A 22 7.09 22.25 23.96
N VAL A 23 8.17 22.11 23.21
CA VAL A 23 9.33 21.25 23.54
C VAL A 23 10.02 21.79 24.79
N THR A 24 10.22 20.94 25.80
CA THR A 24 10.70 21.34 27.13
C THR A 24 12.15 20.96 27.40
N SER A 25 12.76 20.09 26.59
CA SER A 25 14.17 19.73 26.71
C SER A 25 14.81 19.41 25.37
N GLY A 26 16.13 19.40 25.32
CA GLY A 26 16.94 19.29 24.11
C GLY A 26 18.36 18.82 24.41
N SER A 27 19.26 19.03 23.46
CA SER A 27 20.69 18.74 23.60
C SER A 27 21.33 19.58 24.71
N PRO A 28 22.19 18.99 25.57
CA PRO A 28 22.88 19.74 26.62
C PRO A 28 23.99 20.66 26.11
N ASP A 29 24.45 20.47 24.87
CA ASP A 29 25.68 21.08 24.34
C ASP A 29 25.57 21.53 22.87
N VAL A 30 24.52 21.15 22.14
CA VAL A 30 24.27 21.60 20.77
C VAL A 30 23.11 22.60 20.76
N LEU A 31 23.45 23.85 20.47
CA LEU A 31 22.53 24.97 20.44
C LEU A 31 22.35 25.49 19.00
N VAL A 32 21.12 25.87 18.66
CA VAL A 32 20.81 26.66 17.46
C VAL A 32 20.05 27.91 17.91
N ASP A 33 20.49 29.07 17.44
CA ASP A 33 19.95 30.38 17.85
C ASP A 33 19.92 30.58 19.38
N GLY A 34 20.94 30.05 20.07
CA GLY A 34 21.08 30.11 21.53
C GLY A 34 20.15 29.17 22.30
N LYS A 35 19.37 28.32 21.62
CA LYS A 35 18.44 27.37 22.24
C LYS A 35 18.91 25.92 22.02
N PRO A 36 18.75 25.02 23.03
CA PRO A 36 19.03 23.60 22.87
C PRO A 36 18.29 22.99 21.68
N VAL A 37 19.01 22.24 20.84
CA VAL A 37 18.40 21.53 19.72
C VAL A 37 17.61 20.33 20.23
N ALA A 38 16.36 20.20 19.82
CA ALA A 38 15.52 19.07 20.16
C ALA A 38 15.89 17.83 19.33
N ARG A 39 15.76 16.64 19.93
CA ARG A 39 16.13 15.36 19.33
C ARG A 39 15.03 14.34 19.56
N VAL A 40 15.06 13.24 18.80
CA VAL A 40 14.17 12.10 19.04
C VAL A 40 14.30 11.60 20.47
N GLY A 41 13.19 11.58 21.20
CA GLY A 41 13.03 11.21 22.61
C GLY A 41 13.01 12.40 23.58
N ASP A 42 13.19 13.64 23.10
CA ASP A 42 13.14 14.81 23.96
C ASP A 42 11.67 15.21 24.22
N PRO A 43 11.31 15.59 25.47
CA PRO A 43 9.93 15.82 25.87
C PRO A 43 9.34 17.14 25.37
N LEU A 44 8.01 17.16 25.28
CA LEU A 44 7.19 18.36 25.25
C LEU A 44 6.36 18.43 26.53
N GLU A 45 5.78 19.60 26.79
CA GLU A 45 4.89 19.76 27.94
C GLU A 45 3.64 18.86 27.77
N PRO A 46 3.25 18.10 28.82
CA PRO A 46 2.03 17.29 28.80
C PRO A 46 0.79 18.14 28.54
N HIS A 47 -0.24 17.51 27.98
CA HIS A 47 -1.52 18.18 27.76
C HIS A 47 -2.72 17.31 28.12
N ALA A 48 -3.87 17.94 28.31
CA ALA A 48 -5.13 17.31 28.68
C ALA A 48 -6.30 17.95 27.90
N LYS A 49 -7.42 17.23 27.84
CA LYS A 49 -8.70 17.76 27.33
C LYS A 49 -9.84 17.42 28.32
N PRO A 50 -11.01 18.08 28.27
CA PRO A 50 -12.11 17.77 29.15
C PRO A 50 -12.44 16.26 29.18
N LYS A 51 -12.66 15.72 30.38
CA LYS A 51 -12.94 14.29 30.65
C LYS A 51 -11.79 13.31 30.31
N HIS A 52 -10.57 13.80 30.03
CA HIS A 52 -9.41 12.95 29.77
C HIS A 52 -8.19 13.45 30.58
N PRO A 53 -7.46 12.56 31.26
CA PRO A 53 -6.33 12.96 32.08
C PRO A 53 -5.15 13.50 31.23
N PRO A 54 -4.26 14.32 31.81
CA PRO A 54 -3.03 14.74 31.15
C PRO A 54 -2.14 13.54 30.81
N HIS A 55 -1.50 13.57 29.64
CA HIS A 55 -0.55 12.54 29.22
C HIS A 55 0.74 13.18 28.67
N PRO A 56 1.89 12.48 28.79
CA PRO A 56 3.18 12.99 28.37
C PRO A 56 3.29 13.05 26.85
N ARG A 57 4.23 13.87 26.38
CA ARG A 57 4.53 14.08 24.97
C ARG A 57 6.03 14.02 24.74
N THR A 58 6.45 13.33 23.68
CA THR A 58 7.87 13.12 23.35
C THR A 58 8.07 13.13 21.85
N ILE A 59 9.16 13.75 21.37
CA ILE A 59 9.51 13.74 19.94
C ILE A 59 9.83 12.30 19.50
N ALA A 60 9.13 11.83 18.48
CA ALA A 60 9.12 10.44 18.03
C ALA A 60 9.94 10.19 16.74
N SER A 61 10.25 11.22 15.95
CA SER A 61 11.08 11.08 14.73
C SER A 61 12.01 12.27 14.48
N GLY A 62 12.98 12.13 13.57
CA GLY A 62 14.03 13.12 13.30
C GLY A 62 14.78 12.83 12.01
N SER A 63 15.86 13.58 11.76
CA SER A 63 16.72 13.43 10.59
C SER A 63 17.32 12.03 10.48
N SER A 64 17.33 11.49 9.27
CA SER A 64 17.96 10.20 8.96
C SER A 64 19.49 10.30 8.76
N THR A 65 20.01 11.51 8.60
CA THR A 65 21.43 11.73 8.27
C THR A 65 22.19 12.57 9.30
N VAL A 66 21.48 13.33 10.14
CA VAL A 66 22.07 14.21 11.15
C VAL A 66 21.67 13.78 12.56
N PHE A 67 22.67 13.43 13.34
CA PHE A 67 22.54 12.99 14.73
C PHE A 67 23.18 14.01 15.66
N ILE A 68 22.51 14.31 16.76
CA ILE A 68 22.95 15.22 17.80
C ILE A 68 23.00 14.42 19.10
N ASN A 69 24.18 14.32 19.69
CA ASN A 69 24.47 13.42 20.82
C ASN A 69 24.00 11.97 20.59
N GLY A 70 24.22 11.45 19.38
CA GLY A 70 23.83 10.09 19.01
C GLY A 70 22.33 9.87 18.81
N ARG A 71 21.50 10.93 18.87
CA ARG A 71 20.05 10.86 18.65
C ARG A 71 19.68 11.66 17.40
N PRO A 72 18.74 11.20 16.55
CA PRO A 72 18.31 11.95 15.38
C PRO A 72 17.88 13.38 15.74
N ALA A 73 18.35 14.37 14.99
CA ALA A 73 17.95 15.76 15.17
C ALA A 73 16.46 15.93 14.83
N ALA A 74 15.68 16.55 15.70
CA ALA A 74 14.27 16.81 15.43
C ALA A 74 14.14 17.92 14.37
N LEU A 75 13.28 17.70 13.38
CA LEU A 75 13.04 18.61 12.27
C LEU A 75 11.57 19.02 12.25
N THR A 76 11.25 20.11 11.55
CA THR A 76 9.85 20.46 11.29
C THR A 76 9.13 19.29 10.62
N GLY A 77 8.00 18.88 11.20
CA GLY A 77 7.26 17.70 10.79
C GLY A 77 7.74 16.40 11.44
N SER A 78 8.66 16.44 12.41
CA SER A 78 8.95 15.29 13.26
C SER A 78 7.73 14.97 14.11
N SER A 79 7.29 13.71 14.08
CA SER A 79 6.18 13.21 14.89
C SER A 79 6.42 13.34 16.39
N ILE A 80 5.32 13.37 17.14
CA ILE A 80 5.26 13.30 18.60
C ILE A 80 4.50 12.02 18.99
N ASP A 81 4.97 11.31 20.02
CA ASP A 81 4.50 9.99 20.45
C ASP A 81 2.99 9.88 20.70
N CYS A 82 2.38 10.90 21.30
CA CYS A 82 0.96 10.94 21.62
C CYS A 82 0.10 11.44 20.46
N GLY A 83 0.71 12.10 19.48
CA GLY A 83 0.03 12.77 18.35
C GLY A 83 0.55 14.18 18.10
N GLY A 84 0.41 14.63 16.85
CA GLY A 84 0.93 15.89 16.35
C GLY A 84 2.36 15.82 15.82
N VAL A 85 2.87 16.95 15.35
CA VAL A 85 4.23 17.10 14.83
C VAL A 85 4.90 18.36 15.40
N THR A 86 6.21 18.40 15.39
CA THR A 86 6.97 19.61 15.75
C THR A 86 6.98 20.64 14.63
N ILE A 87 6.96 21.91 15.00
CA ILE A 87 7.14 23.06 14.10
C ILE A 87 8.43 23.77 14.50
N GLY A 88 9.51 23.55 13.75
CA GLY A 88 10.84 24.07 14.07
C GLY A 88 11.03 25.52 13.63
N SER A 89 11.52 26.37 14.53
CA SER A 89 11.85 27.77 14.22
C SER A 89 13.32 27.99 13.91
N GLY A 90 14.20 27.00 14.13
CA GLY A 90 15.65 27.17 14.06
C GLY A 90 16.15 27.60 12.68
N SER A 91 17.21 28.41 12.68
CA SER A 91 17.85 28.93 11.47
C SER A 91 18.59 27.87 10.65
N VAL A 92 18.98 26.75 11.28
CA VAL A 92 19.65 25.63 10.62
C VAL A 92 18.64 24.77 9.86
N ILE A 93 18.97 24.46 8.61
CA ILE A 93 18.18 23.60 7.73
C ILE A 93 18.97 22.33 7.47
N ILE A 94 18.36 21.17 7.73
CA ILE A 94 18.97 19.85 7.51
C ILE A 94 18.35 19.22 6.26
N GLY A 95 19.21 18.79 5.34
CA GLY A 95 18.83 18.06 4.14
C GLY A 95 19.20 16.59 4.26
N ASP A 96 18.20 15.71 4.17
CA ASP A 96 18.42 14.26 4.10
C ASP A 96 18.55 13.83 2.63
N ASP A 97 19.68 14.16 2.00
CA ASP A 97 19.99 13.69 0.65
C ASP A 97 21.34 12.93 0.70
N ARG A 98 21.33 11.59 0.57
CA ARG A 98 22.55 10.83 0.25
C ARG A 98 22.42 10.14 -1.10
N LYS A 99 23.18 10.64 -2.08
CA LYS A 99 23.76 9.80 -3.14
C LYS A 99 24.82 8.91 -2.47
N ALA A 100 24.69 7.60 -2.59
CA ALA A 100 25.70 6.66 -2.11
C ALA A 100 27.01 6.84 -2.91
N ALA A 101 28.12 7.05 -2.20
CA ALA A 101 29.47 6.97 -2.77
C ALA A 101 29.95 5.50 -2.76
N ALA A 102 30.60 5.10 -3.85
CA ALA A 102 31.06 3.74 -4.12
C ALA A 102 32.18 3.27 -3.16
N ALA A 103 32.17 1.96 -2.87
CA ALA A 103 33.19 1.24 -2.12
C ALA A 103 34.47 0.99 -2.95
N PRO A 104 35.63 0.70 -2.32
CA PRO A 104 36.71 -0.04 -2.96
C PRO A 104 36.88 -1.47 -2.41
N ASN A 105 37.21 -2.36 -3.35
CA ASN A 105 37.33 -3.82 -3.29
C ASN A 105 38.59 -4.38 -2.58
N ASN A 106 38.50 -5.70 -2.31
CA ASN A 106 39.52 -6.80 -2.44
C ASN A 106 39.86 -7.57 -1.15
N PRO A 107 40.41 -8.82 -1.22
CA PRO A 107 40.17 -9.93 -2.18
C PRO A 107 40.07 -11.34 -1.51
N VAL A 108 39.68 -12.32 -2.34
CA VAL A 108 39.59 -13.79 -2.14
C VAL A 108 40.96 -14.47 -1.94
N LEU A 109 41.03 -15.64 -1.26
CA LEU A 109 41.97 -16.77 -1.49
C LEU A 109 41.53 -18.07 -0.70
N PRO A 110 42.02 -19.31 -0.98
CA PRO A 110 41.21 -20.38 -1.59
C PRO A 110 41.13 -21.76 -0.85
N ARG A 111 40.36 -22.68 -1.47
CA ARG A 111 40.14 -24.12 -1.17
C ARG A 111 41.41 -24.96 -1.12
N THR A 112 41.42 -26.02 -0.29
CA THR A 112 42.21 -27.25 -0.52
C THR A 112 41.44 -28.50 -0.11
N ALA A 113 41.56 -29.54 -0.94
CA ALA A 113 40.99 -30.87 -0.80
C ALA A 113 42.03 -31.85 -0.24
N ARG A 114 41.60 -32.92 0.46
CA ARG A 114 42.35 -34.18 0.60
C ARG A 114 41.47 -35.34 1.13
N GLN A 115 41.41 -36.42 0.35
CA GLN A 115 41.33 -37.85 0.71
C GLN A 115 42.52 -38.54 -0.03
N PRO A 116 42.92 -39.84 0.12
CA PRO A 116 42.13 -41.03 0.50
C PRO A 116 42.87 -42.19 1.25
N GLY A 117 42.18 -43.33 1.42
CA GLY A 117 42.72 -44.69 1.69
C GLY A 117 41.93 -45.45 2.78
N THR A 118 41.58 -46.74 2.72
CA THR A 118 42.00 -47.91 1.92
C THR A 118 41.09 -49.14 2.23
N SER A 119 40.71 -49.93 1.21
CA SER A 119 40.59 -51.42 1.07
C SER A 119 40.21 -52.35 2.27
N ALA A 120 39.57 -53.54 2.13
CA ALA A 120 39.04 -54.38 1.04
C ALA A 120 38.43 -55.70 1.63
N LEU A 121 37.92 -56.58 0.72
CA LEU A 121 37.72 -58.06 0.80
C LEU A 121 36.35 -58.54 1.38
N HIS A 122 35.66 -59.59 0.90
CA HIS A 122 35.91 -60.64 -0.09
C HIS A 122 34.58 -61.34 -0.50
N ASN A 123 34.44 -61.63 -1.81
CA ASN A 123 33.84 -62.77 -2.53
C ASN A 123 32.80 -63.76 -1.91
N GLY A 124 31.82 -64.15 -2.74
CA GLY A 124 31.07 -65.41 -2.64
C GLY A 124 29.93 -65.55 -3.68
N GLN A 125 30.14 -66.35 -4.73
CA GLN A 125 29.24 -66.57 -5.87
C GLN A 125 28.14 -67.64 -5.65
N LYS A 126 27.00 -67.42 -6.33
CA LYS A 126 26.07 -68.34 -7.05
C LYS A 126 25.43 -69.54 -6.32
N SER A 127 24.09 -69.62 -6.38
CA SER A 127 23.37 -70.61 -7.23
C SER A 127 21.84 -70.40 -7.22
N LEU A 128 21.21 -70.71 -8.35
CA LEU A 128 19.78 -70.62 -8.67
C LEU A 128 18.92 -71.64 -7.91
N THR A 129 17.66 -71.29 -7.64
CA THR A 129 16.49 -72.15 -7.91
C THR A 129 15.22 -71.30 -8.06
N SER A 130 14.39 -71.70 -9.02
CA SER A 130 13.13 -71.08 -9.42
C SER A 130 11.94 -71.66 -8.64
N THR A 131 11.02 -70.81 -8.18
CA THR A 131 9.59 -71.12 -8.02
C THR A 131 8.77 -69.85 -8.26
N GLY A 132 7.69 -69.99 -9.03
CA GLY A 132 6.99 -68.87 -9.68
C GLY A 132 5.88 -68.19 -8.89
N ALA A 133 5.59 -66.96 -9.33
CA ALA A 133 4.33 -66.19 -9.34
C ALA A 133 3.56 -65.97 -8.00
N PRO A 134 2.83 -64.83 -7.82
CA PRO A 134 2.31 -63.95 -8.86
C PRO A 134 2.71 -62.47 -8.74
N SER A 135 2.55 -61.79 -9.87
CA SER A 135 2.63 -60.35 -10.05
C SER A 135 1.71 -59.59 -9.10
N GLN A 136 2.28 -58.72 -8.29
CA GLN A 136 1.67 -57.43 -8.01
C GLN A 136 2.56 -56.39 -8.66
N ALA A 137 2.31 -56.15 -9.95
CA ALA A 137 2.60 -54.84 -10.51
C ALA A 137 1.65 -53.88 -9.77
N MET A 138 2.14 -53.27 -8.69
CA MET A 138 1.61 -51.99 -8.28
C MET A 138 1.89 -51.08 -9.47
N ALA A 139 0.84 -50.80 -10.23
CA ALA A 139 0.84 -49.63 -11.09
C ALA A 139 1.05 -48.45 -10.13
N GLU A 140 2.30 -48.00 -10.01
CA GLU A 140 2.56 -46.59 -9.78
C GLU A 140 1.85 -45.89 -10.95
N GLU A 141 0.64 -45.40 -10.70
CA GLU A 141 0.12 -44.30 -11.50
C GLU A 141 1.18 -43.22 -11.41
N GLU A 142 2.03 -43.12 -12.43
CA GLU A 142 2.81 -41.91 -12.70
C GLU A 142 1.80 -40.77 -12.81
N SER A 143 1.45 -40.17 -11.67
CA SER A 143 0.64 -38.97 -11.66
C SER A 143 1.50 -37.91 -12.35
N SER A 144 1.13 -37.55 -13.57
CA SER A 144 1.74 -36.43 -14.28
C SER A 144 1.93 -35.26 -13.31
N PRO A 145 3.09 -34.59 -13.26
CA PRO A 145 3.36 -33.53 -12.29
C PRO A 145 2.24 -32.50 -12.34
N LYS A 146 1.47 -32.46 -11.25
CA LYS A 146 0.28 -31.63 -11.14
C LYS A 146 0.74 -30.19 -10.96
N THR A 147 0.63 -29.39 -12.02
CA THR A 147 0.91 -27.95 -11.92
C THR A 147 -0.19 -27.28 -11.10
N LEU A 148 0.18 -26.71 -9.96
CA LEU A 148 -0.69 -25.89 -9.14
C LEU A 148 -0.64 -24.44 -9.64
N ARG A 149 -1.80 -23.82 -9.82
CA ARG A 149 -1.92 -22.40 -10.14
C ARG A 149 -2.59 -21.64 -9.00
N LEU A 150 -1.89 -20.68 -8.43
CA LEU A 150 -2.26 -20.00 -7.19
C LEU A 150 -2.40 -18.49 -7.40
N GLY A 151 -3.59 -17.95 -7.13
CA GLY A 151 -3.81 -16.50 -7.10
C GLY A 151 -3.50 -15.94 -5.71
N VAL A 152 -2.70 -14.88 -5.60
CA VAL A 152 -2.40 -14.19 -4.34
C VAL A 152 -2.79 -12.72 -4.45
N PHE A 153 -3.68 -12.26 -3.57
CA PHE A 153 -4.39 -10.99 -3.70
C PHE A 153 -4.09 -10.07 -2.51
N PHE A 154 -3.24 -9.06 -2.69
CA PHE A 154 -2.84 -8.11 -1.65
C PHE A 154 -3.68 -6.83 -1.69
N ASP A 155 -4.56 -6.64 -0.70
CA ASP A 155 -5.46 -5.48 -0.71
C ASP A 155 -4.81 -4.16 -0.25
N GLY A 156 -5.48 -3.04 -0.50
CA GLY A 156 -5.07 -1.69 -0.12
C GLY A 156 -5.08 -1.48 1.40
N THR A 157 -4.30 -0.52 1.89
CA THR A 157 -4.24 -0.24 3.34
C THR A 157 -5.56 0.22 3.88
N GLY A 158 -5.96 -0.37 5.01
CA GLY A 158 -7.28 -0.15 5.60
C GLY A 158 -8.40 -0.94 4.93
N ASN A 159 -8.12 -1.70 3.86
CA ASN A 159 -9.11 -2.54 3.19
C ASN A 159 -9.08 -3.98 3.68
N HIS A 160 -10.26 -4.54 3.85
CA HIS A 160 -10.48 -5.89 4.34
C HIS A 160 -11.84 -6.38 3.86
N MET A 161 -11.86 -7.25 2.85
CA MET A 161 -13.09 -7.73 2.19
C MET A 161 -14.23 -8.08 3.18
N GLN A 162 -13.98 -8.90 4.19
CA GLN A 162 -15.03 -9.32 5.14
C GLN A 162 -15.54 -8.19 6.04
N ASN A 163 -14.72 -7.19 6.35
CA ASN A 163 -15.13 -6.05 7.17
C ASN A 163 -15.86 -5.04 6.28
N ASP A 164 -15.31 -4.76 5.10
CA ASP A 164 -15.88 -3.83 4.13
C ASP A 164 -17.27 -4.29 3.66
N LEU A 165 -17.52 -5.60 3.52
CA LEU A 165 -18.86 -6.15 3.22
C LEU A 165 -19.92 -5.92 4.31
N ARG A 166 -19.51 -5.57 5.54
CA ARG A 166 -20.43 -5.35 6.67
C ARG A 166 -20.72 -3.88 6.92
N LEU A 167 -19.93 -2.99 6.33
CA LEU A 167 -20.00 -1.56 6.56
C LEU A 167 -20.84 -0.90 5.47
N THR A 168 -21.65 0.08 5.88
CA THR A 168 -22.54 0.81 4.96
C THR A 168 -21.86 2.01 4.31
N ASP A 169 -20.66 2.38 4.76
CA ASP A 169 -19.94 3.59 4.37
C ASP A 169 -18.86 3.36 3.31
N ARG A 170 -18.63 2.11 2.90
CA ARG A 170 -17.58 1.69 1.97
C ARG A 170 -17.96 0.41 1.22
N ASP A 171 -17.26 0.18 0.12
CA ASP A 171 -17.39 -1.05 -0.68
C ASP A 171 -16.07 -1.83 -0.66
N ILE A 172 -16.08 -3.07 -1.13
CA ILE A 172 -14.87 -3.85 -1.35
C ILE A 172 -14.03 -3.31 -2.52
N THR A 173 -12.74 -3.61 -2.51
CA THR A 173 -11.81 -3.19 -3.58
C THR A 173 -11.89 -4.11 -4.81
N ASN A 174 -11.26 -3.68 -5.91
CA ASN A 174 -11.09 -4.51 -7.08
C ASN A 174 -10.20 -5.74 -6.84
N VAL A 175 -9.29 -5.69 -5.85
CA VAL A 175 -8.51 -6.87 -5.45
C VAL A 175 -9.42 -7.93 -4.83
N ALA A 176 -10.31 -7.53 -3.93
CA ALA A 176 -11.31 -8.41 -3.33
C ALA A 176 -12.30 -8.96 -4.38
N ARG A 177 -12.75 -8.14 -5.34
CA ARG A 177 -13.62 -8.58 -6.44
C ARG A 177 -12.93 -9.59 -7.36
N LEU A 178 -11.66 -9.36 -7.73
CA LEU A 178 -10.88 -10.34 -8.50
C LEU A 178 -10.61 -11.62 -7.71
N TYR A 179 -10.34 -11.50 -6.40
CA TYR A 179 -10.23 -12.66 -5.53
C TYR A 179 -11.50 -13.51 -5.60
N ASP A 180 -12.70 -12.90 -5.48
CA ASP A 180 -13.99 -13.61 -5.59
C ASP A 180 -14.19 -14.29 -6.94
N LEU A 181 -13.75 -13.65 -8.04
CA LEU A 181 -13.82 -14.21 -9.38
C LEU A 181 -12.78 -15.32 -9.64
N TYR A 182 -11.67 -15.38 -8.89
CA TYR A 182 -10.63 -16.37 -9.13
C TYR A 182 -11.13 -17.77 -8.81
N ARG A 183 -10.95 -18.71 -9.74
CA ARG A 183 -11.43 -20.09 -9.55
C ARG A 183 -10.63 -20.79 -8.46
N ASP A 184 -11.37 -21.35 -7.52
CA ASP A 184 -10.84 -22.14 -6.41
C ASP A 184 -11.49 -23.52 -6.43
N LEU A 185 -10.66 -24.55 -6.56
CA LEU A 185 -11.04 -25.96 -6.58
C LEU A 185 -10.76 -26.65 -5.23
N GLY A 186 -10.30 -25.91 -4.23
CA GLY A 186 -10.05 -26.42 -2.88
C GLY A 186 -8.95 -27.48 -2.80
N SER A 187 -8.92 -28.19 -1.67
CA SER A 187 -7.93 -29.24 -1.41
C SER A 187 -8.03 -30.36 -2.45
N GLY A 188 -6.91 -30.74 -3.06
CA GLY A 188 -6.90 -31.68 -4.17
C GLY A 188 -7.19 -31.04 -5.53
N GLY A 189 -7.48 -29.74 -5.61
CA GLY A 189 -7.62 -28.97 -6.85
C GLY A 189 -6.28 -28.48 -7.43
N THR A 190 -6.28 -28.07 -8.71
CA THR A 190 -5.11 -27.45 -9.38
C THR A 190 -5.13 -25.93 -9.35
N GLU A 191 -6.23 -25.32 -8.90
CA GLU A 191 -6.45 -23.87 -8.92
C GLU A 191 -6.95 -23.45 -7.54
N GLN A 192 -6.22 -22.54 -6.89
CA GLN A 192 -6.55 -22.05 -5.54
C GLN A 192 -6.21 -20.58 -5.42
N ARG A 193 -6.67 -19.93 -4.35
CA ARG A 193 -6.50 -18.50 -4.10
C ARG A 193 -6.22 -18.18 -2.65
N ILE A 194 -5.44 -17.12 -2.43
CA ILE A 194 -5.11 -16.55 -1.13
C ILE A 194 -5.48 -15.07 -1.16
N TYR A 195 -6.29 -14.65 -0.20
CA TYR A 195 -6.55 -13.24 0.05
C TYR A 195 -5.64 -12.77 1.19
N VAL A 196 -4.97 -11.64 1.00
CA VAL A 196 -4.13 -10.99 1.99
C VAL A 196 -4.70 -9.60 2.23
N GLU A 197 -5.23 -9.39 3.42
CA GLU A 197 -5.83 -8.12 3.78
C GLU A 197 -4.81 -6.97 3.81
N GLY A 198 -5.33 -5.74 3.68
CA GLY A 198 -4.51 -4.54 3.69
C GLY A 198 -3.65 -4.41 4.93
N PRO A 199 -2.46 -3.79 4.86
CA PRO A 199 -1.79 -3.31 6.06
C PRO A 199 -2.73 -2.41 6.88
N GLY A 200 -2.68 -2.52 8.21
CA GLY A 200 -3.49 -1.72 9.13
C GLY A 200 -4.90 -2.23 9.45
N THR A 201 -5.22 -3.48 9.11
CA THR A 201 -6.53 -4.10 9.40
C THR A 201 -6.40 -5.34 10.29
N VAL A 202 -7.48 -5.73 10.96
CA VAL A 202 -7.61 -6.96 11.76
C VAL A 202 -8.97 -7.61 11.50
N ASP A 203 -9.03 -8.94 11.57
CA ASP A 203 -10.26 -9.72 11.37
C ASP A 203 -11.28 -9.48 12.50
N GLY A 204 -12.52 -9.13 12.16
CA GLY A 204 -13.68 -9.31 13.04
C GLY A 204 -13.86 -8.34 14.22
N GLU A 205 -13.09 -7.26 14.32
CA GLU A 205 -13.34 -6.21 15.34
C GLU A 205 -14.01 -4.97 14.74
N GLU A 206 -15.22 -4.65 15.24
CA GLU A 206 -15.86 -3.34 15.10
C GLU A 206 -15.38 -2.45 16.26
N THR A 207 -14.83 -1.29 15.94
CA THR A 207 -14.58 -0.22 16.91
C THR A 207 -15.54 0.95 16.65
N ASP A 208 -15.93 1.66 17.71
CA ASP A 208 -16.99 2.70 17.71
C ASP A 208 -16.78 3.84 16.68
N ASP A 209 -15.55 3.99 16.17
CA ASP A 209 -15.16 5.03 15.22
C ASP A 209 -14.88 4.47 13.81
N GLY A 210 -15.09 3.17 13.59
CA GLY A 210 -14.74 2.47 12.35
C GLY A 210 -13.23 2.51 12.09
N PHE A 211 -12.51 1.49 12.54
CA PHE A 211 -11.07 1.24 12.29
C PHE A 211 -10.09 1.91 13.28
N ASP A 212 -10.15 1.53 14.56
CA ASP A 212 -8.95 1.38 15.38
C ASP A 212 -8.62 -0.11 15.52
N ALA A 213 -7.49 -0.57 14.97
CA ALA A 213 -6.88 -1.82 15.42
C ALA A 213 -6.35 -1.57 16.84
N PRO A 214 -6.76 -2.34 17.88
CA PRO A 214 -6.16 -2.17 19.20
C PRO A 214 -4.67 -2.51 19.14
N GLU A 215 -3.87 -1.66 19.78
CA GLU A 215 -2.47 -1.91 20.16
C GLU A 215 -1.44 -2.12 19.03
N ASP A 216 -1.16 -1.08 18.22
CA ASP A 216 0.23 -0.63 17.94
C ASP A 216 0.22 0.60 17.00
N LYS A 217 0.01 1.80 17.56
CA LYS A 217 0.11 3.09 16.81
C LYS A 217 1.49 3.28 16.15
N TRP A 218 2.50 2.55 16.63
CA TRP A 218 3.85 2.50 16.06
C TRP A 218 4.01 1.46 14.95
N GLY A 219 3.26 0.35 14.99
CA GLY A 219 3.27 -0.67 13.95
C GLY A 219 2.60 -0.21 12.65
N LEU A 220 1.63 0.71 12.76
CA LEU A 220 1.01 1.39 11.62
C LEU A 220 1.92 2.48 11.02
N ALA A 221 2.63 3.22 11.86
CA ALA A 221 3.53 4.32 11.45
C ALA A 221 4.91 3.84 10.94
N LEU A 222 5.32 2.62 11.30
CA LEU A 222 6.53 1.99 10.77
C LEU A 222 6.18 0.86 9.78
N GLY A 223 4.95 0.38 9.67
CA GLY A 223 4.69 -0.85 8.90
C GLY A 223 5.43 -2.10 9.43
N ILE A 224 6.02 -2.02 10.64
CA ILE A 224 6.66 -3.12 11.39
C ILE A 224 5.76 -3.41 12.59
N GLY A 225 5.05 -4.53 12.56
CA GLY A 225 4.08 -4.91 13.59
C GLY A 225 3.08 -5.94 13.05
N ALA A 226 2.16 -6.42 13.89
CA ALA A 226 1.22 -7.49 13.54
C ALA A 226 0.30 -7.16 12.35
N THR A 227 0.08 -5.88 12.06
CA THR A 227 -0.74 -5.37 10.94
C THR A 227 0.08 -4.70 9.84
N GLY A 228 1.42 -4.79 9.92
CA GLY A 228 2.36 -4.13 9.01
C GLY A 228 2.58 -4.87 7.69
N GLY A 229 3.32 -4.25 6.77
CA GLY A 229 3.61 -4.83 5.44
C GLY A 229 4.34 -6.18 5.52
N HIS A 230 5.30 -6.32 6.44
CA HIS A 230 6.02 -7.57 6.63
C HIS A 230 5.15 -8.70 7.17
N ALA A 231 4.16 -8.38 8.03
CA ALA A 231 3.20 -9.37 8.51
C ALA A 231 2.33 -9.90 7.37
N ARG A 232 1.92 -9.04 6.43
CA ARG A 232 1.18 -9.45 5.21
C ARG A 232 2.02 -10.34 4.29
N ILE A 233 3.32 -10.07 4.16
CA ILE A 233 4.24 -10.96 3.43
C ILE A 233 4.39 -12.31 4.14
N GLU A 234 4.56 -12.32 5.47
CA GLU A 234 4.67 -13.56 6.24
C GLU A 234 3.39 -14.41 6.16
N MET A 235 2.21 -13.78 6.18
CA MET A 235 0.92 -14.44 5.94
C MET A 235 0.89 -15.09 4.55
N ALA A 236 1.17 -14.33 3.50
CA ALA A 236 1.20 -14.84 2.13
C ALA A 236 2.18 -16.02 1.97
N LEU A 237 3.38 -15.92 2.55
CA LEU A 237 4.37 -17.01 2.52
C LEU A 237 3.89 -18.25 3.26
N THR A 238 3.23 -18.07 4.41
CA THR A 238 2.67 -19.17 5.20
C THR A 238 1.59 -19.91 4.43
N ASP A 239 0.68 -19.19 3.79
CA ASP A 239 -0.42 -19.78 3.03
C ASP A 239 0.07 -20.45 1.75
N VAL A 240 0.97 -19.81 1.00
CA VAL A 240 1.60 -20.42 -0.19
C VAL A 240 2.31 -21.71 0.22
N ARG A 241 3.15 -21.69 1.26
CA ARG A 241 3.85 -22.88 1.74
C ARG A 241 2.88 -23.99 2.12
N THR A 242 1.83 -23.64 2.86
CA THR A 242 0.81 -24.61 3.32
C THR A 242 0.11 -25.28 2.15
N ILE A 243 -0.32 -24.51 1.15
CA ILE A 243 -0.99 -25.04 -0.03
C ILE A 243 -0.02 -25.91 -0.85
N VAL A 244 1.17 -25.41 -1.17
CA VAL A 244 2.15 -26.13 -2.00
C VAL A 244 2.54 -27.46 -1.37
N GLN A 245 2.74 -27.49 -0.04
CA GLN A 245 3.04 -28.72 0.69
C GLN A 245 1.85 -29.68 0.75
N ARG A 246 0.64 -29.17 1.02
CA ARG A 246 -0.59 -29.98 1.09
C ARG A 246 -0.91 -30.65 -0.25
N GLU A 247 -0.73 -29.92 -1.35
CA GLU A 247 -0.98 -30.44 -2.71
C GLU A 247 0.20 -31.25 -3.28
N ALA A 248 1.31 -31.37 -2.55
CA ALA A 248 2.55 -32.01 -3.02
C ALA A 248 2.99 -31.50 -4.41
N ALA A 249 2.83 -30.20 -4.66
CA ALA A 249 3.06 -29.61 -5.98
C ALA A 249 4.56 -29.48 -6.29
N SER A 250 4.99 -30.07 -7.41
CA SER A 250 6.35 -29.91 -7.96
C SER A 250 6.49 -28.65 -8.82
N ASP A 251 5.39 -28.20 -9.43
CA ASP A 251 5.34 -27.07 -10.35
C ASP A 251 4.23 -26.10 -9.94
N VAL A 252 4.58 -24.83 -9.78
CA VAL A 252 3.67 -23.79 -9.28
C VAL A 252 3.70 -22.56 -10.18
N ILE A 253 2.52 -22.13 -10.62
CA ILE A 253 2.29 -20.83 -11.28
C ILE A 253 1.63 -19.93 -10.26
N ILE A 254 2.19 -18.75 -10.02
CA ILE A 254 1.60 -17.79 -9.08
C ILE A 254 1.15 -16.56 -9.87
N ASP A 255 -0.13 -16.23 -9.77
CA ASP A 255 -0.69 -14.95 -10.24
C ASP A 255 -0.82 -14.01 -9.05
N VAL A 256 -0.26 -12.80 -9.13
CA VAL A 256 -0.19 -11.87 -8.00
C VAL A 256 -0.95 -10.60 -8.33
N PHE A 257 -1.90 -10.23 -7.48
CA PHE A 257 -2.67 -9.00 -7.62
C PHE A 257 -2.45 -8.07 -6.43
N GLY A 258 -2.52 -6.76 -6.63
CA GLY A 258 -2.62 -5.86 -5.50
C GLY A 258 -3.02 -4.44 -5.82
N PHE A 259 -3.48 -3.72 -4.79
CA PHE A 259 -3.92 -2.32 -4.87
C PHE A 259 -3.14 -1.45 -3.89
N SER A 260 -2.73 -0.24 -4.29
CA SER A 260 -2.11 0.75 -3.39
C SER A 260 -0.81 0.25 -2.76
N ARG A 261 -0.74 0.19 -1.42
CA ARG A 261 0.34 -0.47 -0.68
C ARG A 261 0.31 -1.99 -0.80
N GLY A 262 -0.86 -2.61 -0.99
CA GLY A 262 -0.97 -4.00 -1.40
C GLY A 262 -0.31 -4.28 -2.76
N ALA A 263 -0.41 -3.35 -3.73
CA ALA A 263 0.34 -3.45 -4.98
C ALA A 263 1.86 -3.37 -4.76
N ALA A 264 2.31 -2.58 -3.79
CA ALA A 264 3.72 -2.53 -3.41
C ALA A 264 4.17 -3.86 -2.77
N LEU A 265 3.36 -4.44 -1.90
CA LEU A 265 3.60 -5.78 -1.34
C LEU A 265 3.59 -6.86 -2.42
N ALA A 266 2.66 -6.83 -3.37
CA ALA A 266 2.61 -7.72 -4.52
C ALA A 266 3.92 -7.69 -5.32
N ARG A 267 4.45 -6.49 -5.62
CA ARG A 267 5.74 -6.33 -6.32
C ARG A 267 6.90 -6.91 -5.52
N HIS A 268 6.90 -6.72 -4.20
CA HIS A 268 7.92 -7.33 -3.34
C HIS A 268 7.78 -8.86 -3.31
N PHE A 269 6.57 -9.37 -3.20
CA PHE A 269 6.27 -10.79 -3.19
C PHE A 269 6.70 -11.47 -4.49
N VAL A 270 6.50 -10.82 -5.65
CA VAL A 270 7.03 -11.28 -6.94
C VAL A 270 8.57 -11.41 -6.91
N ASN A 271 9.28 -10.48 -6.29
CA ASN A 271 10.74 -10.59 -6.12
C ASN A 271 11.15 -11.77 -5.21
N LEU A 272 10.36 -12.04 -4.16
CA LEU A 272 10.55 -13.22 -3.33
C LEU A 272 10.28 -14.51 -4.11
N ILE A 273 9.25 -14.55 -4.95
CA ILE A 273 8.97 -15.72 -5.81
C ILE A 273 10.13 -15.97 -6.78
N ASN A 274 10.65 -14.93 -7.44
CA ASN A 274 11.74 -15.09 -8.41
C ASN A 274 13.01 -15.65 -7.74
N SER A 275 13.37 -15.15 -6.55
CA SER A 275 14.53 -15.65 -5.80
C SER A 275 14.27 -16.99 -5.08
N TRP A 276 13.00 -17.32 -4.82
CA TRP A 276 12.51 -18.54 -4.16
C TRP A 276 13.34 -18.98 -2.92
N PRO A 277 13.58 -18.09 -1.94
CA PRO A 277 14.42 -18.40 -0.79
C PRO A 277 13.74 -19.39 0.17
N ALA A 278 14.55 -20.18 0.88
CA ALA A 278 14.06 -21.07 1.94
C ALA A 278 13.58 -20.30 3.18
N THR A 279 14.25 -19.17 3.49
CA THR A 279 13.95 -18.30 4.62
C THR A 279 14.10 -16.83 4.22
N ILE A 280 13.42 -15.95 4.94
CA ILE A 280 13.61 -14.49 4.84
C ILE A 280 13.82 -13.90 6.24
N GLN A 281 14.39 -12.70 6.30
CA GLN A 281 14.52 -11.92 7.53
C GLN A 281 13.36 -10.93 7.60
N VAL A 282 12.61 -10.98 8.70
CA VAL A 282 11.48 -10.08 8.96
C VAL A 282 11.80 -9.20 10.17
N PRO A 283 11.71 -7.86 10.05
CA PRO A 283 11.89 -6.98 11.19
C PRO A 283 10.77 -7.15 12.21
N GLN A 284 11.13 -7.09 13.49
CA GLN A 284 10.23 -7.12 14.63
C GLN A 284 10.58 -6.01 15.61
N LEU A 285 9.56 -5.37 16.16
CA LEU A 285 9.74 -4.33 17.15
C LEU A 285 9.66 -4.95 18.55
N ASN A 286 10.78 -4.93 19.28
CA ASN A 286 10.83 -5.39 20.65
C ASN A 286 10.67 -4.20 21.60
N TRP A 287 9.67 -4.28 22.48
CA TRP A 287 9.26 -3.20 23.39
C TRP A 287 9.93 -3.26 24.77
N TRP A 288 10.81 -4.24 25.03
CA TRP A 288 11.37 -4.42 26.36
C TRP A 288 12.44 -3.37 26.69
N ARG A 289 12.13 -2.43 27.60
CA ARG A 289 12.97 -1.35 28.14
C ARG A 289 13.44 -0.26 27.15
N ARG A 290 13.60 -0.54 25.84
CA ARG A 290 13.80 0.43 24.74
C ARG A 290 13.33 -0.18 23.41
N PRO A 291 12.77 0.60 22.47
CA PRO A 291 12.41 0.08 21.15
C PRO A 291 13.67 -0.31 20.37
N VAL A 292 13.79 -1.59 20.04
CA VAL A 292 14.85 -2.13 19.19
C VAL A 292 14.20 -2.87 18.02
N ILE A 293 14.68 -2.62 16.81
CA ILE A 293 14.33 -3.41 15.63
C ILE A 293 15.25 -4.63 15.62
N GLU A 294 14.68 -5.79 15.87
CA GLU A 294 15.34 -7.09 15.74
C GLU A 294 14.88 -7.75 14.44
N PHE A 295 15.68 -8.67 13.89
CA PHE A 295 15.28 -9.44 12.72
C PHE A 295 15.06 -10.88 13.13
N ARG A 296 13.90 -11.43 12.74
CA ARG A 296 13.57 -12.83 12.92
C ARG A 296 13.63 -13.53 11.57
N GLU A 297 14.32 -14.66 11.53
CA GLU A 297 14.27 -15.55 10.39
C GLU A 297 12.94 -16.31 10.37
N VAL A 298 12.25 -16.28 9.23
CA VAL A 298 11.01 -17.02 9.00
C VAL A 298 11.13 -17.88 7.76
N ALA A 299 10.52 -19.07 7.80
CA ALA A 299 10.47 -19.94 6.63
C ALA A 299 9.62 -19.30 5.52
N ALA A 300 10.15 -19.30 4.31
CA ALA A 300 9.51 -18.74 3.11
C ALA A 300 8.98 -19.87 2.23
N PHE A 301 9.69 -20.25 1.15
CA PHE A 301 9.18 -21.22 0.19
C PHE A 301 9.73 -22.64 0.39
N PRO A 302 8.88 -23.68 0.18
CA PRO A 302 9.35 -25.06 0.16
C PRO A 302 10.37 -25.29 -0.97
N GLN A 303 11.40 -26.05 -0.67
CA GLN A 303 12.48 -26.37 -1.60
C GLN A 303 12.13 -27.57 -2.48
N GLY A 304 12.75 -27.68 -3.66
CA GLY A 304 12.44 -28.74 -4.63
C GLY A 304 11.19 -28.48 -5.48
N VAL A 305 10.65 -27.26 -5.42
CA VAL A 305 9.49 -26.80 -6.21
C VAL A 305 9.97 -25.87 -7.31
N ASN A 306 9.51 -26.11 -8.54
CA ASN A 306 9.69 -25.21 -9.66
C ASN A 306 8.55 -24.18 -9.65
N ALA A 307 8.88 -22.90 -9.54
CA ALA A 307 7.88 -21.85 -9.43
C ALA A 307 8.16 -20.71 -10.40
N ARG A 308 7.08 -20.13 -10.93
CA ARG A 308 7.14 -18.93 -11.78
C ARG A 308 5.93 -18.04 -11.54
N VAL A 309 6.06 -16.78 -11.93
CA VAL A 309 4.96 -15.81 -11.88
C VAL A 309 4.29 -15.75 -13.24
N GLY A 310 3.00 -16.10 -13.30
CA GLY A 310 2.20 -16.03 -14.52
C GLY A 310 1.80 -14.58 -14.80
N PHE A 311 0.88 -14.06 -13.99
CA PHE A 311 0.36 -12.72 -14.14
C PHE A 311 0.64 -11.83 -12.91
N VAL A 312 0.89 -10.55 -13.13
CA VAL A 312 0.94 -9.54 -12.07
C VAL A 312 -0.03 -8.41 -12.38
N GLY A 313 -1.11 -8.29 -11.60
CA GLY A 313 -2.14 -7.26 -11.76
C GLY A 313 -2.08 -6.19 -10.68
N LEU A 314 -1.67 -4.98 -11.02
CA LEU A 314 -1.46 -3.88 -10.08
C LEU A 314 -2.48 -2.75 -10.30
N PHE A 315 -3.07 -2.28 -9.21
CA PHE A 315 -3.87 -1.06 -9.18
C PHE A 315 -3.12 0.01 -8.40
N ASP A 316 -2.75 1.07 -9.11
CA ASP A 316 -2.25 2.35 -8.60
C ASP A 316 -1.22 2.23 -7.45
N THR A 317 -0.08 1.63 -7.75
CA THR A 317 0.96 1.32 -6.75
C THR A 317 1.43 2.57 -6.02
N VAL A 318 1.34 2.55 -4.69
CA VAL A 318 1.91 3.60 -3.82
C VAL A 318 3.03 2.99 -2.99
N GLY A 319 4.27 3.25 -3.42
CA GLY A 319 5.49 2.88 -2.71
C GLY A 319 5.84 3.92 -1.66
N SER A 320 5.58 3.61 -0.39
CA SER A 320 5.95 4.41 0.78
C SER A 320 5.56 3.58 2.02
N PHE A 321 6.32 2.54 2.32
CA PHE A 321 6.28 1.94 3.65
C PHE A 321 6.90 2.95 4.63
N TYR A 322 6.52 2.95 5.91
CA TYR A 322 6.99 3.90 6.95
C TYR A 322 6.42 5.33 6.83
N PHE A 323 6.84 6.15 5.85
CA PHE A 323 6.38 7.54 5.69
C PHE A 323 5.69 7.74 4.34
N PRO A 324 4.39 8.12 4.29
CA PRO A 324 3.73 8.44 3.03
C PRO A 324 4.50 9.54 2.28
N GLY A 325 4.78 9.33 0.99
CA GLY A 325 5.35 10.35 0.12
C GLY A 325 6.85 10.26 -0.18
N ASN A 326 7.57 9.15 0.09
CA ASN A 326 9.00 9.04 -0.26
C ASN A 326 9.39 7.66 -0.87
N GLU A 327 10.61 7.53 -1.41
CA GLU A 327 11.13 6.27 -2.02
C GLU A 327 11.74 5.29 -1.01
N GLN A 328 11.65 5.54 0.30
CA GLN A 328 12.32 4.74 1.33
C GLN A 328 11.47 3.51 1.69
N ASN A 329 11.56 2.46 0.87
CA ASN A 329 10.81 1.22 1.03
C ASN A 329 11.48 0.19 1.98
N LEU A 330 12.42 0.60 2.85
CA LEU A 330 13.34 -0.31 3.57
C LEU A 330 13.88 -1.44 2.67
N ASP A 331 13.58 -2.70 3.02
CA ASP A 331 13.94 -3.95 2.36
C ASP A 331 12.88 -4.41 1.32
N PHE A 332 11.73 -3.72 1.23
CA PHE A 332 10.74 -4.01 0.19
C PHE A 332 11.28 -3.62 -1.19
N ASN A 333 11.53 -4.64 -2.00
CA ASN A 333 11.90 -4.49 -3.39
C ASN A 333 10.68 -4.30 -4.29
N LEU A 334 10.43 -3.07 -4.72
CA LEU A 334 9.33 -2.77 -5.66
C LEU A 334 9.74 -2.91 -7.12
N HIS A 335 10.99 -3.19 -7.44
CA HIS A 335 11.45 -3.18 -8.83
C HIS A 335 11.08 -4.48 -9.53
N LEU A 336 10.53 -4.37 -10.74
CA LEU A 336 10.23 -5.52 -11.60
C LEU A 336 10.98 -5.37 -12.92
N GLY A 337 11.42 -6.51 -13.48
CA GLY A 337 12.08 -6.60 -14.78
C GLY A 337 11.31 -7.53 -15.73
N ALA A 338 11.73 -7.59 -16.99
CA ALA A 338 11.07 -8.42 -18.01
C ALA A 338 10.96 -9.90 -17.62
N HIS A 339 11.92 -10.40 -16.84
CA HIS A 339 11.96 -11.77 -16.31
C HIS A 339 11.06 -12.01 -15.10
N SER A 340 10.43 -10.97 -14.53
CA SER A 340 9.75 -11.07 -13.24
C SER A 340 8.40 -11.77 -13.29
N ALA A 341 7.76 -11.82 -14.45
CA ALA A 341 6.48 -12.51 -14.70
C ALA A 341 6.26 -12.71 -16.20
N GLU A 342 5.36 -13.63 -16.59
CA GLU A 342 4.95 -13.79 -18.00
C GLU A 342 4.24 -12.52 -18.50
N GLN A 343 3.38 -11.91 -17.69
CA GLN A 343 2.77 -10.60 -17.98
C GLN A 343 2.58 -9.73 -16.73
N VAL A 344 2.84 -8.43 -16.86
CA VAL A 344 2.62 -7.43 -15.79
C VAL A 344 1.69 -6.35 -16.31
N VAL A 345 0.62 -6.06 -15.58
CA VAL A 345 -0.33 -4.99 -15.90
C VAL A 345 -0.45 -4.05 -14.71
N HIS A 346 -0.35 -2.75 -14.96
CA HIS A 346 -0.49 -1.71 -13.95
C HIS A 346 -1.48 -0.64 -14.41
N LEU A 347 -2.63 -0.57 -13.74
CA LEU A 347 -3.64 0.46 -13.98
C LEU A 347 -3.43 1.61 -12.99
N THR A 348 -3.29 2.84 -13.47
CA THR A 348 -2.87 3.99 -12.66
C THR A 348 -3.89 5.12 -12.70
N ALA A 349 -4.00 5.88 -11.61
CA ALA A 349 -4.97 6.97 -11.47
C ALA A 349 -4.42 8.30 -12.00
N PHE A 350 -5.09 8.88 -12.99
CA PHE A 350 -4.71 10.17 -13.59
C PHE A 350 -4.98 11.38 -12.67
N HIS A 351 -6.11 11.39 -11.96
CA HIS A 351 -6.56 12.56 -11.19
C HIS A 351 -6.07 12.57 -9.74
N GLU A 352 -5.34 11.54 -9.31
CA GLU A 352 -4.75 11.50 -7.98
C GLU A 352 -3.60 12.50 -7.87
N ILE A 353 -3.64 13.37 -6.87
CA ILE A 353 -2.65 14.44 -6.69
C ILE A 353 -2.18 14.59 -5.25
N ARG A 354 -2.60 13.70 -4.33
CA ARG A 354 -2.22 13.78 -2.92
C ARG A 354 -0.73 13.53 -2.73
N THR A 355 -0.13 14.33 -1.85
CA THR A 355 1.30 14.24 -1.48
C THR A 355 1.68 12.87 -0.93
N ASN A 356 0.74 12.24 -0.21
CA ASN A 356 0.94 10.95 0.45
C ASN A 356 0.67 9.74 -0.46
N PHE A 357 0.30 9.97 -1.73
CA PHE A 357 -0.04 8.93 -2.70
C PHE A 357 0.84 9.04 -3.95
N PRO A 358 2.19 9.09 -3.83
CA PRO A 358 3.06 9.08 -5.00
C PRO A 358 2.89 7.78 -5.79
N LEU A 359 2.90 7.87 -7.11
CA LEU A 359 2.80 6.70 -7.98
C LEU A 359 4.17 6.02 -8.12
N SER A 360 4.25 4.72 -7.87
CA SER A 360 5.41 3.90 -8.25
C SER A 360 5.15 3.22 -9.59
N LYS A 361 5.72 3.73 -10.67
CA LYS A 361 5.56 3.14 -12.01
C LYS A 361 6.25 1.79 -12.13
N ILE A 362 5.79 0.99 -13.08
CA ILE A 362 6.49 -0.22 -13.54
C ILE A 362 7.45 0.08 -14.70
N SER A 363 7.27 1.21 -15.38
CA SER A 363 8.23 1.71 -16.37
C SER A 363 9.52 2.18 -15.71
N GLY A 364 10.66 1.84 -16.31
CA GLY A 364 11.96 2.37 -15.91
C GLY A 364 12.46 3.49 -16.83
N GLY A 365 13.66 4.01 -16.54
CA GLY A 365 14.29 5.03 -17.38
C GLY A 365 14.56 4.60 -18.83
N ASN A 366 14.62 3.29 -19.07
CA ASN A 366 14.79 2.69 -20.41
C ASN A 366 13.46 2.31 -21.09
N GLY A 367 12.32 2.73 -20.53
CA GLY A 367 10.98 2.40 -21.03
C GLY A 367 10.33 1.20 -20.34
N LEU A 368 9.28 0.69 -20.97
CA LEU A 368 8.43 -0.40 -20.50
C LEU A 368 8.86 -1.72 -21.18
N PRO A 369 9.10 -2.81 -20.44
CA PRO A 369 9.34 -4.14 -21.04
C PRO A 369 8.19 -4.60 -21.94
N GLY A 370 8.47 -5.46 -22.93
CA GLY A 370 7.47 -5.88 -23.93
C GLY A 370 6.31 -6.70 -23.36
N ASN A 371 6.50 -7.34 -22.20
CA ASN A 371 5.48 -8.09 -21.47
C ASN A 371 4.79 -7.25 -20.37
N PHE A 372 5.07 -5.95 -20.32
CA PHE A 372 4.47 -5.05 -19.34
C PHE A 372 3.42 -4.18 -20.04
N ILE A 373 2.36 -3.81 -19.32
CA ILE A 373 1.32 -2.89 -19.75
C ILE A 373 1.10 -1.90 -18.59
N GLU A 374 1.32 -0.60 -18.82
CA GLU A 374 0.97 0.44 -17.86
C GLU A 374 -0.07 1.37 -18.50
N GLU A 375 -1.32 1.29 -18.02
CA GLU A 375 -2.41 2.11 -18.51
C GLU A 375 -2.78 3.19 -17.48
N VAL A 376 -3.01 4.40 -17.98
CA VAL A 376 -3.46 5.52 -17.15
C VAL A 376 -4.96 5.67 -17.36
N LEU A 377 -5.72 5.55 -16.27
CA LEU A 377 -7.18 5.56 -16.29
C LEU A 377 -7.75 6.86 -15.69
N PRO A 378 -8.95 7.28 -16.13
CA PRO A 378 -9.64 8.39 -15.49
C PRO A 378 -10.03 8.00 -14.07
N GLY A 379 -9.71 8.86 -13.11
CA GLY A 379 -10.12 8.72 -11.72
C GLY A 379 -9.00 9.06 -10.74
N VAL A 380 -9.34 9.13 -9.45
CA VAL A 380 -8.38 9.15 -8.34
C VAL A 380 -8.05 7.73 -7.88
N HIS A 381 -7.23 7.59 -6.84
CA HIS A 381 -6.70 6.32 -6.35
C HIS A 381 -7.73 5.18 -6.22
N SER A 382 -8.82 5.43 -5.49
CA SER A 382 -9.89 4.45 -5.25
C SER A 382 -10.94 4.40 -6.36
N ASP A 383 -10.94 5.34 -7.32
CA ASP A 383 -11.70 5.16 -8.56
C ASP A 383 -11.07 4.07 -9.42
N VAL A 384 -9.74 3.86 -9.31
CA VAL A 384 -9.04 2.79 -10.00
C VAL A 384 -9.01 1.51 -9.16
N GLY A 385 -8.79 1.62 -7.85
CA GLY A 385 -8.66 0.47 -6.96
C GLY A 385 -9.96 -0.08 -6.37
N GLY A 386 -11.05 0.69 -6.37
CA GLY A 386 -12.27 0.39 -5.61
C GLY A 386 -12.19 0.88 -4.15
N GLY A 387 -13.26 0.65 -3.40
CA GLY A 387 -13.38 1.04 -1.99
C GLY A 387 -14.40 2.13 -1.68
N TYR A 388 -14.83 2.92 -2.67
CA TYR A 388 -15.89 3.93 -2.48
C TYR A 388 -17.27 3.30 -2.43
N GLU A 389 -18.16 3.85 -1.59
CA GLU A 389 -19.58 3.53 -1.58
C GLU A 389 -20.44 4.70 -2.06
N ASN A 390 -21.55 4.39 -2.73
CA ASN A 390 -22.53 5.35 -3.19
C ASN A 390 -23.23 6.04 -2.00
N PRO A 391 -23.67 7.30 -2.16
CA PRO A 391 -24.53 7.93 -1.17
C PRO A 391 -25.90 7.24 -1.14
N GLU A 392 -26.32 6.78 0.04
CA GLU A 392 -27.66 6.25 0.31
C GLU A 392 -28.43 7.14 1.30
N THR A 393 -29.72 6.88 1.52
CA THR A 393 -30.61 7.72 2.34
C THR A 393 -30.05 7.98 3.75
N ASP A 394 -29.39 6.97 4.33
CA ASP A 394 -28.81 7.03 5.68
C ASP A 394 -27.28 7.27 5.68
N PHE A 395 -26.64 7.31 4.50
CA PHE A 395 -25.22 7.58 4.32
C PHE A 395 -25.00 8.66 3.26
N GLN A 396 -24.84 9.90 3.71
CA GLN A 396 -24.69 11.06 2.83
C GLN A 396 -23.23 11.24 2.35
N ASN A 397 -22.75 10.33 1.51
CA ASN A 397 -21.44 10.42 0.86
C ASN A 397 -21.44 11.40 -0.32
N TYR A 398 -21.62 12.68 -0.02
CA TYR A 398 -21.50 13.74 -1.02
C TYR A 398 -20.12 14.37 -0.94
N GLU A 399 -19.51 14.56 -2.10
CA GLU A 399 -18.39 15.46 -2.20
C GLU A 399 -18.88 16.90 -2.07
N ARG A 400 -18.19 17.68 -1.24
CA ARG A 400 -18.58 19.05 -0.89
C ARG A 400 -17.60 20.03 -1.49
N PHE A 401 -18.08 20.92 -2.35
CA PHE A 401 -17.27 21.97 -2.95
C PHE A 401 -17.83 23.34 -2.59
N GLU A 402 -17.00 24.22 -2.03
CA GLU A 402 -17.37 25.61 -1.83
C GLU A 402 -17.50 26.31 -3.19
N VAL A 403 -18.73 26.65 -3.56
CA VAL A 403 -19.04 27.43 -4.77
C VAL A 403 -18.90 28.92 -4.48
N ARG A 404 -19.38 29.36 -3.31
CA ARG A 404 -19.36 30.77 -2.90
C ARG A 404 -19.50 30.93 -1.39
N ARG A 405 -18.81 31.92 -0.82
CA ARG A 405 -18.94 32.30 0.60
C ARG A 405 -19.62 33.65 0.77
N TYR A 406 -20.61 33.69 1.64
CA TYR A 406 -21.31 34.89 2.11
C TYR A 406 -20.82 35.22 3.53
N GLN A 407 -19.74 36.00 3.60
CA GLN A 407 -19.10 36.34 4.87
C GLN A 407 -20.03 37.11 5.80
N GLY A 408 -20.04 36.78 7.09
CA GLY A 408 -20.83 37.46 8.12
C GLY A 408 -22.35 37.20 8.03
N HIS A 409 -22.82 36.39 7.08
CA HIS A 409 -24.26 36.16 6.88
C HIS A 409 -24.85 35.13 7.85
N GLY A 410 -24.03 34.34 8.57
CA GLY A 410 -24.46 33.28 9.48
C GLY A 410 -24.96 33.77 10.85
N HIS A 411 -24.59 34.98 11.28
CA HIS A 411 -24.89 35.47 12.63
C HIS A 411 -26.31 36.02 12.83
N ASN A 412 -26.99 36.44 11.77
CA ASN A 412 -28.27 37.14 11.86
C ASN A 412 -29.32 36.45 10.98
N PRO A 413 -30.54 36.15 11.50
CA PRO A 413 -31.61 35.52 10.72
C PRO A 413 -31.95 36.25 9.41
N ARG A 414 -31.83 37.59 9.36
CA ARG A 414 -32.08 38.34 8.11
C ARG A 414 -31.01 38.09 7.06
N THR A 415 -29.74 38.12 7.44
CA THR A 415 -28.61 37.88 6.53
C THR A 415 -28.53 36.42 6.11
N LEU A 416 -28.88 35.50 7.01
CA LEU A 416 -28.97 34.07 6.71
C LEU A 416 -30.04 33.81 5.64
N ARG A 417 -31.25 34.37 5.81
CA ARG A 417 -32.31 34.26 4.79
C ARG A 417 -31.91 34.88 3.46
N SER A 418 -31.21 36.03 3.49
CA SER A 418 -30.69 36.65 2.27
C SER A 418 -29.68 35.75 1.54
N ALA A 419 -28.77 35.12 2.28
CA ALA A 419 -27.82 34.17 1.70
C ALA A 419 -28.54 32.92 1.15
N GLN A 420 -29.49 32.36 1.91
CA GLN A 420 -30.29 31.21 1.47
C GLN A 420 -31.07 31.50 0.19
N GLN A 421 -31.66 32.69 0.06
CA GLN A 421 -32.37 33.09 -1.16
C GLN A 421 -31.42 33.21 -2.36
N LYS A 422 -30.26 33.87 -2.19
CA LYS A 422 -29.24 33.95 -3.25
C LYS A 422 -28.70 32.57 -3.66
N ILE A 423 -28.60 31.64 -2.71
CA ILE A 423 -28.21 30.26 -2.98
C ILE A 423 -29.31 29.51 -3.72
N ALA A 424 -30.57 29.71 -3.37
CA ALA A 424 -31.70 29.14 -4.11
C ALA A 424 -31.78 29.66 -5.55
N GLU A 425 -31.53 30.96 -5.76
CA GLU A 425 -31.43 31.57 -7.08
C GLU A 425 -30.26 31.00 -7.90
N LEU A 426 -29.09 30.84 -7.27
CA LEU A 426 -27.93 30.19 -7.88
C LEU A 426 -28.26 28.74 -8.30
N ASN A 427 -28.85 27.97 -7.40
CA ASN A 427 -29.22 26.57 -7.62
C ASN A 427 -30.30 26.40 -8.70
N ALA A 428 -31.17 27.40 -8.91
CA ALA A 428 -32.16 27.37 -9.97
C ALA A 428 -31.56 27.58 -11.38
N ALA A 429 -30.40 28.21 -11.46
CA ALA A 429 -29.70 28.52 -12.72
C ALA A 429 -28.49 27.60 -12.98
N ASP A 430 -28.16 26.72 -12.04
CA ASP A 430 -26.99 25.84 -12.09
C ASP A 430 -27.44 24.37 -11.99
N PRO A 431 -26.98 23.48 -12.87
CA PRO A 431 -27.37 22.08 -12.83
C PRO A 431 -26.84 21.32 -11.60
N ARG A 432 -25.93 21.90 -10.83
CA ARG A 432 -25.34 21.28 -9.63
C ARG A 432 -26.28 21.38 -8.43
N ASN A 433 -26.21 20.41 -7.52
CA ASN A 433 -26.95 20.42 -6.24
C ASN A 433 -26.27 21.35 -5.23
N ILE A 434 -26.58 22.65 -5.28
CA ILE A 434 -25.98 23.68 -4.43
C ILE A 434 -26.89 23.97 -3.22
N GLN A 435 -26.36 23.77 -2.02
CA GLN A 435 -27.08 23.93 -0.76
C GLN A 435 -26.38 24.92 0.18
N PRO A 436 -27.14 25.61 1.05
CA PRO A 436 -26.55 26.47 2.07
C PRO A 436 -26.00 25.65 3.24
N ARG A 437 -24.77 25.95 3.67
CA ARG A 437 -24.18 25.48 4.93
C ARG A 437 -23.73 26.67 5.78
N VAL A 438 -24.10 26.69 7.06
CA VAL A 438 -23.61 27.71 7.99
C VAL A 438 -22.27 27.26 8.57
N GLU A 439 -21.27 28.12 8.52
CA GLU A 439 -19.93 27.89 9.06
C GLU A 439 -19.49 29.11 9.87
N GLY A 440 -19.66 29.03 11.20
CA GLY A 440 -19.38 30.15 12.10
C GLY A 440 -20.18 31.41 11.70
N SER A 441 -19.47 32.47 11.32
CA SER A 441 -20.05 33.74 10.90
C SER A 441 -20.62 33.72 9.49
N ASP A 442 -20.32 32.70 8.69
CA ASP A 442 -20.49 32.71 7.25
C ASP A 442 -21.59 31.75 6.81
N VAL A 443 -22.13 32.01 5.62
CA VAL A 443 -22.96 31.04 4.90
C VAL A 443 -22.22 30.64 3.63
N ILE A 444 -22.06 29.35 3.39
CA ILE A 444 -21.39 28.79 2.23
C ILE A 444 -22.43 28.20 1.29
N ALA A 445 -22.39 28.60 0.03
CA ALA A 445 -23.00 27.88 -1.07
C ALA A 445 -22.10 26.68 -1.38
N GLU A 446 -22.56 25.49 -1.06
CA GLU A 446 -21.82 24.25 -1.18
C GLU A 446 -22.48 23.37 -2.22
N GLU A 447 -21.73 22.99 -3.26
CA GLU A 447 -22.14 21.89 -4.13
C GLU A 447 -22.01 20.58 -3.35
N ARG A 448 -23.08 19.79 -3.32
CA ARG A 448 -23.11 18.42 -2.81
C ARG A 448 -23.26 17.46 -3.97
N ARG A 449 -22.14 16.93 -4.43
CA ARG A 449 -22.09 16.02 -5.59
C ARG A 449 -22.22 14.56 -5.14
N PRO A 450 -23.22 13.81 -5.63
CA PRO A 450 -23.31 12.38 -5.42
C PRO A 450 -22.37 11.66 -6.40
N THR A 451 -21.09 11.59 -6.08
CA THR A 451 -20.13 10.85 -6.90
C THR A 451 -20.31 9.36 -6.66
N ARG A 452 -20.41 8.58 -7.74
CA ARG A 452 -20.76 7.17 -7.69
C ARG A 452 -19.53 6.27 -7.83
N LYS A 453 -19.56 5.10 -7.19
CA LYS A 453 -18.42 4.16 -7.09
C LYS A 453 -18.09 3.40 -8.37
N GLU A 454 -19.00 3.38 -9.34
CA GLU A 454 -18.94 2.40 -10.44
C GLU A 454 -17.80 2.65 -11.43
N LEU A 455 -17.10 3.79 -11.37
CA LEU A 455 -15.87 3.98 -12.15
C LEU A 455 -14.83 2.88 -11.89
N SER A 456 -14.79 2.36 -10.65
CA SER A 456 -13.93 1.24 -10.29
C SER A 456 -14.28 -0.07 -11.00
N TYR A 457 -15.51 -0.23 -11.50
CA TYR A 457 -15.84 -1.38 -12.34
C TYR A 457 -15.18 -1.29 -13.71
N TYR A 458 -14.97 -0.08 -14.26
CA TYR A 458 -14.24 0.08 -15.52
C TYR A 458 -12.80 -0.43 -15.41
N SER A 459 -12.08 -0.09 -14.34
CA SER A 459 -10.73 -0.61 -14.09
C SER A 459 -10.73 -2.10 -13.75
N LEU A 460 -11.75 -2.61 -13.05
CA LEU A 460 -11.91 -4.03 -12.78
C LEU A 460 -12.03 -4.85 -14.08
N HIS A 461 -12.90 -4.44 -15.01
CA HIS A 461 -13.08 -5.08 -16.31
C HIS A 461 -11.79 -5.05 -17.13
N LYS A 462 -11.08 -3.91 -17.16
CA LYS A 462 -9.76 -3.82 -17.82
C LYS A 462 -8.75 -4.83 -17.28
N MET A 463 -8.62 -4.94 -15.96
CA MET A 463 -7.70 -5.90 -15.34
C MET A 463 -8.14 -7.35 -15.58
N TYR A 464 -9.45 -7.61 -15.47
CA TYR A 464 -10.04 -8.92 -15.74
C TYR A 464 -9.73 -9.38 -17.17
N ASP A 465 -9.95 -8.52 -18.17
CA ASP A 465 -9.69 -8.84 -19.58
C ASP A 465 -8.21 -9.14 -19.82
N HIS A 466 -7.30 -8.31 -19.30
CA HIS A 466 -5.86 -8.56 -19.41
C HIS A 466 -5.47 -9.89 -18.77
N ALA A 467 -5.99 -10.19 -17.59
CA ALA A 467 -5.68 -11.42 -16.87
C ALA A 467 -6.26 -12.66 -17.56
N VAL A 468 -7.51 -12.62 -18.04
CA VAL A 468 -8.12 -13.73 -18.79
C VAL A 468 -7.37 -13.97 -20.10
N ASN A 469 -6.97 -12.91 -20.80
CA ASN A 469 -6.13 -13.03 -22.01
C ASN A 469 -4.75 -13.62 -21.71
N ALA A 470 -4.22 -13.40 -20.50
CA ALA A 470 -3.00 -14.04 -19.97
C ALA A 470 -3.24 -15.47 -19.44
N GLY A 471 -4.46 -15.99 -19.55
CA GLY A 471 -4.83 -17.32 -19.11
C GLY A 471 -5.10 -17.47 -17.60
N VAL A 472 -5.22 -16.38 -16.84
CA VAL A 472 -5.60 -16.42 -15.41
C VAL A 472 -6.97 -17.10 -15.27
N PRO A 473 -7.15 -18.06 -14.34
CA PRO A 473 -8.35 -18.90 -14.28
C PRO A 473 -9.52 -18.19 -13.59
N PHE A 474 -9.88 -16.99 -14.02
CA PHE A 474 -11.09 -16.34 -13.53
C PHE A 474 -12.36 -17.06 -14.00
N ARG A 475 -13.39 -17.04 -13.16
CA ARG A 475 -14.76 -17.35 -13.55
C ARG A 475 -15.30 -16.21 -14.42
N PRO A 476 -16.32 -16.45 -15.26
CA PRO A 476 -17.04 -15.38 -15.93
C PRO A 476 -17.52 -14.32 -14.93
N MET A 477 -17.44 -13.05 -15.32
CA MET A 477 -17.92 -11.95 -14.50
C MET A 477 -19.42 -12.12 -14.19
N ASN A 478 -19.81 -11.89 -12.95
CA ASN A 478 -21.21 -11.99 -12.51
C ASN A 478 -21.92 -10.62 -12.60
N ASP A 479 -23.24 -10.63 -12.45
CA ASP A 479 -24.06 -9.41 -12.58
C ASP A 479 -23.73 -8.33 -11.53
N SER A 480 -23.13 -8.71 -10.40
CA SER A 480 -22.74 -7.79 -9.32
C SER A 480 -21.63 -6.82 -9.71
N TYR A 481 -20.90 -7.10 -10.78
CA TYR A 481 -19.77 -6.29 -11.25
C TYR A 481 -19.98 -5.71 -12.66
N ASN A 482 -21.23 -5.66 -13.14
CA ASN A 482 -21.55 -5.06 -14.42
C ASN A 482 -21.35 -3.53 -14.39
N ILE A 483 -20.78 -3.00 -15.47
CA ILE A 483 -20.70 -1.55 -15.68
C ILE A 483 -22.12 -1.05 -16.00
N PRO A 484 -22.71 -0.13 -15.22
CA PRO A 484 -24.04 0.38 -15.51
C PRO A 484 -24.11 1.08 -16.87
N ASN A 485 -25.23 0.95 -17.59
CA ASN A 485 -25.42 1.59 -18.91
C ASN A 485 -25.11 3.09 -18.91
N LYS A 486 -25.49 3.82 -17.85
CA LYS A 486 -25.19 5.26 -17.73
C LYS A 486 -23.67 5.53 -17.71
N LEU A 487 -22.90 4.67 -17.04
CA LEU A 487 -21.44 4.80 -17.03
C LEU A 487 -20.84 4.38 -18.38
N LEU A 488 -21.37 3.33 -19.02
CA LEU A 488 -20.97 2.94 -20.38
C LEU A 488 -21.17 4.09 -21.37
N GLU A 489 -22.35 4.71 -21.38
CA GLU A 489 -22.64 5.88 -22.22
C GLU A 489 -21.66 7.04 -21.95
N ALA A 490 -21.36 7.32 -20.68
CA ALA A 490 -20.41 8.37 -20.31
C ALA A 490 -18.97 8.06 -20.76
N LEU A 491 -18.53 6.80 -20.62
CA LEU A 491 -17.23 6.32 -21.11
C LEU A 491 -17.16 6.39 -22.64
N ASP A 492 -18.23 6.01 -23.35
CA ASP A 492 -18.32 6.07 -24.81
C ASP A 492 -18.27 7.51 -25.30
N GLN A 493 -18.99 8.44 -24.66
CA GLN A 493 -18.91 9.86 -24.99
C GLN A 493 -17.49 10.40 -24.78
N TRP A 494 -16.84 10.04 -23.67
CA TRP A 494 -15.44 10.43 -23.43
C TRP A 494 -14.50 9.88 -24.52
N GLN A 495 -14.64 8.61 -24.89
CA GLN A 495 -13.81 7.96 -25.90
C GLN A 495 -14.01 8.53 -27.31
N VAL A 496 -15.27 8.71 -27.74
CA VAL A 496 -15.61 9.28 -29.07
C VAL A 496 -15.11 10.71 -29.21
N ASN A 497 -15.01 11.46 -28.10
CA ASN A 497 -14.42 12.80 -28.06
C ASN A 497 -12.89 12.78 -27.83
N GLY A 498 -12.22 11.68 -28.17
CA GLY A 498 -10.76 11.56 -28.21
C GLY A 498 -10.12 10.96 -26.95
N GLY A 499 -10.90 10.60 -25.92
CA GLY A 499 -10.40 9.88 -24.74
C GLY A 499 -9.33 10.64 -23.95
N GLY A 500 -9.28 11.97 -24.06
CA GLY A 500 -8.28 12.79 -23.38
C GLY A 500 -8.50 12.74 -21.86
N LEU A 501 -7.51 12.25 -21.10
CA LEU A 501 -7.62 12.13 -19.64
C LEU A 501 -7.82 13.49 -18.93
N ALA A 502 -7.24 14.57 -19.48
CA ALA A 502 -7.43 15.93 -18.96
C ALA A 502 -8.89 16.42 -19.05
N TYR A 503 -9.67 15.86 -19.97
CA TYR A 503 -11.08 16.21 -20.22
C TYR A 503 -12.04 15.13 -19.69
N ALA A 504 -11.52 14.08 -19.04
CA ALA A 504 -12.36 12.97 -18.58
C ALA A 504 -13.45 13.42 -17.59
N ARG A 505 -13.17 14.43 -16.75
CA ARG A 505 -14.15 15.02 -15.83
C ARG A 505 -15.33 15.70 -16.51
N ASP A 506 -15.20 16.09 -17.77
CA ASP A 506 -16.31 16.71 -18.53
C ASP A 506 -17.41 15.69 -18.87
N TYR A 507 -17.06 14.40 -18.90
CA TYR A 507 -17.96 13.30 -19.25
C TYR A 507 -18.26 12.39 -18.05
N LEU A 508 -17.25 12.14 -17.20
CA LEU A 508 -17.30 11.24 -16.05
C LEU A 508 -17.47 12.03 -14.74
N TYR A 509 -18.13 13.19 -14.80
CA TYR A 509 -18.34 14.10 -13.67
C TYR A 509 -18.99 13.42 -12.46
N ASP A 510 -19.98 12.56 -12.72
CA ASP A 510 -20.74 11.83 -11.70
C ASP A 510 -19.93 10.67 -11.07
N TYR A 511 -18.72 10.40 -11.56
CA TYR A 511 -17.99 9.17 -11.27
C TYR A 511 -16.54 9.38 -10.79
N ILE A 512 -15.90 10.50 -11.16
CA ILE A 512 -14.53 10.82 -10.72
C ILE A 512 -14.56 11.53 -9.38
N HIS A 513 -14.04 10.88 -8.35
CA HIS A 513 -13.95 11.47 -7.02
C HIS A 513 -12.84 12.53 -6.92
N THR A 514 -12.92 13.36 -5.89
CA THR A 514 -11.89 14.30 -5.45
C THR A 514 -11.26 13.77 -4.17
N SER A 515 -10.12 13.09 -4.33
CA SER A 515 -9.41 12.49 -3.21
C SER A 515 -8.67 13.50 -2.33
N HIS A 516 -8.31 14.68 -2.84
CA HIS A 516 -7.57 15.69 -2.10
C HIS A 516 -8.50 16.68 -1.38
N ARG A 517 -7.99 17.34 -0.35
CA ARG A 517 -8.69 18.42 0.38
C ARG A 517 -7.84 19.69 0.35
N ASP A 518 -8.42 20.77 -0.16
CA ASP A 518 -7.84 22.11 -0.13
C ASP A 518 -8.22 22.80 1.20
N GLY A 519 -7.28 23.52 1.82
CA GLY A 519 -7.56 24.26 3.06
C GLY A 519 -6.38 24.32 4.05
N PRO A 520 -6.53 25.07 5.15
CA PRO A 520 -5.56 25.06 6.24
C PRO A 520 -5.47 23.66 6.88
N ILE A 521 -4.31 23.33 7.43
CA ILE A 521 -4.13 22.09 8.19
C ILE A 521 -4.85 22.27 9.52
N THR A 522 -5.95 21.54 9.70
CA THR A 522 -6.80 21.59 10.90
C THR A 522 -7.03 20.23 11.53
N SER A 523 -6.58 19.15 10.88
CA SER A 523 -6.71 17.77 11.36
C SER A 523 -5.71 16.82 10.69
N PHE A 524 -5.54 15.62 11.24
CA PHE A 524 -4.76 14.56 10.59
C PHE A 524 -5.33 14.18 9.21
N GLU A 525 -6.65 14.16 9.07
CA GLU A 525 -7.33 13.93 7.78
C GLU A 525 -6.94 14.99 6.74
N SER A 526 -6.88 16.27 7.12
CA SER A 526 -6.44 17.36 6.21
C SER A 526 -4.99 17.19 5.76
N ILE A 527 -4.14 16.52 6.55
CA ILE A 527 -2.75 16.19 6.18
C ILE A 527 -2.71 14.99 5.25
N ALA A 528 -3.49 13.95 5.54
CA ALA A 528 -3.56 12.72 4.76
C ALA A 528 -4.01 12.98 3.31
N HIS A 529 -4.95 13.91 3.13
CA HIS A 529 -5.56 14.26 1.85
C HIS A 529 -4.95 15.51 1.16
N ARG A 530 -3.82 16.01 1.64
CA ARG A 530 -3.21 17.23 1.09
C ARG A 530 -2.72 17.02 -0.35
N PRO A 531 -3.06 17.90 -1.31
CA PRO A 531 -2.51 17.83 -2.67
C PRO A 531 -1.01 18.19 -2.68
N GLU A 532 -0.30 17.68 -3.68
CA GLU A 532 1.04 18.16 -4.04
C GLU A 532 1.00 19.68 -4.30
N PRO A 533 2.00 20.47 -3.89
CA PRO A 533 1.97 21.93 -4.03
C PRO A 533 1.77 22.43 -5.46
N ASN A 534 2.25 21.69 -6.46
CA ASN A 534 2.07 21.98 -7.89
C ASN A 534 0.85 21.27 -8.51
N ARG A 535 0.07 20.53 -7.70
CA ARG A 535 -1.06 19.67 -8.10
C ARG A 535 -0.71 18.65 -9.18
N VAL A 536 0.56 18.27 -9.28
CA VAL A 536 1.04 17.20 -10.15
C VAL A 536 1.49 16.06 -9.25
N ARG A 537 0.92 14.87 -9.48
CA ARG A 537 1.28 13.67 -8.72
C ARG A 537 2.76 13.40 -8.82
N ARG A 538 3.41 13.14 -7.69
CA ARG A 538 4.78 12.64 -7.66
C ARG A 538 4.84 11.23 -8.20
N VAL A 539 5.88 10.94 -8.99
CA VAL A 539 6.08 9.66 -9.67
C VAL A 539 7.49 9.16 -9.42
N PHE A 540 7.59 7.87 -9.10
CA PHE A 540 8.85 7.14 -8.94
C PHE A 540 8.96 6.06 -10.03
N LEU A 541 10.12 5.96 -10.67
CA LEU A 541 10.36 5.01 -11.76
C LEU A 541 10.89 3.68 -11.23
N SER A 542 10.61 2.59 -11.96
CA SER A 542 11.19 1.28 -11.69
C SER A 542 12.67 1.25 -12.11
N ASN A 543 13.51 0.55 -11.35
CA ASN A 543 14.88 0.22 -11.71
C ASN A 543 15.01 -1.29 -11.90
N THR A 544 14.86 -1.74 -13.15
CA THR A 544 14.84 -3.17 -13.51
C THR A 544 16.08 -3.95 -13.07
N GLN A 545 17.23 -3.28 -12.89
CA GLN A 545 18.47 -3.92 -12.40
C GLN A 545 18.39 -4.34 -10.92
N ARG A 546 17.42 -3.79 -10.18
CA ARG A 546 17.15 -4.19 -8.79
C ARG A 546 16.13 -5.32 -8.68
N ALA A 547 15.51 -5.75 -9.79
CA ALA A 547 14.59 -6.89 -9.77
C ALA A 547 15.36 -8.18 -9.47
N ALA A 548 14.80 -9.03 -8.61
CA ALA A 548 15.36 -10.31 -8.25
C ALA A 548 15.31 -11.28 -9.44
N GLN A 549 16.45 -11.93 -9.72
CA GLN A 549 16.56 -12.89 -10.82
C GLN A 549 15.88 -14.22 -10.45
N PRO A 550 15.18 -14.86 -11.39
CA PRO A 550 14.68 -16.22 -11.25
C PRO A 550 15.81 -17.21 -10.92
N ARG A 551 15.57 -18.13 -9.98
CA ARG A 551 16.53 -19.18 -9.58
C ARG A 551 17.05 -20.01 -10.77
N SER A 552 16.23 -20.20 -11.81
CA SER A 552 16.62 -20.95 -13.01
C SER A 552 17.74 -20.29 -13.83
N ILE A 553 17.98 -18.98 -13.67
CA ILE A 553 18.99 -18.24 -14.44
C ILE A 553 20.39 -18.36 -13.81
N ILE A 554 20.50 -18.68 -12.52
CA ILE A 554 21.78 -18.67 -11.79
C ILE A 554 22.63 -19.93 -12.06
N ASN A 555 22.03 -21.01 -12.59
CA ASN A 555 22.72 -22.30 -12.75
C ASN A 555 23.40 -22.53 -14.12
N ASN A 556 23.52 -21.51 -14.98
CA ASN A 556 24.13 -21.67 -16.32
C ASN A 556 25.57 -21.12 -16.45
N ASP A 557 26.18 -20.63 -15.36
CA ASP A 557 27.55 -20.08 -15.37
C ASP A 557 28.48 -20.75 -14.32
N ASP A 558 28.41 -22.08 -14.15
CA ASP A 558 29.41 -22.87 -13.39
C ASP A 558 29.88 -24.12 -14.16
#